data_AF-E8NGU4-F1
#
_entry.id   AF-E8NGU4-F1
#
_cell.length_a   1.000
_cell.length_b   1.000
_cell.length_c   1.000
_cell.angle_alpha   90.00
_cell.angle_beta   90.00
_cell.angle_gamma   90.00
#
_symmetry.space_group_name_H-M   'P 1'
#
loop_
_entity.id
_entity.type
_entity.pdbx_description
1 polymer ?
#
loop_
_entity_poly.entity_id
_entity_poly.type
_entity_poly.pdbx_seq_one_letter_code
_entity_poly.pdbx_strand_id
1 'polypeptide(L)'
;MIRRPGHLADTEPPTGVPTDVAGLDLERAGLNVEAAGGSAERFWHALAAGQAALPAGASTDLVVTLAGIAGWRAGVLGLRGDALAHLAEVPPVAAAAALGIPETELDAFAERQRVDRFWWPGRAAARGYVCAVGGFAGLGGAWTAPPGDARPLDDDGSFTVRTGERWWRVDADVWGSRLVALDREPPPGHGAGATASLLTFAESYLAWVYVPETA
;
A
#
# COMPACT_ATOMS: atom_id res chain seq x y z
N MET A 1 23.77 1.20 7.76
CA MET A 1 22.47 0.52 7.93
C MET A 1 21.88 0.29 6.55
N ILE A 2 21.63 -0.97 6.16
CA ILE A 2 21.04 -1.28 4.84
C ILE A 2 19.54 -1.00 4.93
N ARG A 3 19.05 -0.03 4.17
CA ARG A 3 17.60 0.24 4.07
C ARG A 3 16.96 -0.92 3.31
N ARG A 4 15.87 -1.48 3.84
CA ARG A 4 15.07 -2.52 3.18
C ARG A 4 13.89 -1.87 2.44
N PRO A 5 13.31 -2.55 1.44
CA PRO A 5 12.02 -2.14 0.89
C PRO A 5 10.97 -2.01 2.01
N GLY A 6 10.05 -1.05 1.88
CA GLY A 6 9.04 -0.80 2.89
C GLY A 6 8.32 0.53 2.70
N HIS A 7 7.12 0.60 3.27
CA HIS A 7 6.25 1.78 3.24
C HIS A 7 6.43 2.62 4.50
N LEU A 8 6.41 3.94 4.35
CA LEU A 8 6.48 4.88 5.48
C LEU A 8 5.35 4.63 6.48
N ALA A 9 4.16 4.34 5.95
CA ALA A 9 2.96 4.17 6.74
C ALA A 9 2.95 2.86 7.56
N ASP A 10 3.95 1.98 7.37
CA ASP A 10 4.20 0.79 8.19
C ASP A 10 5.22 1.04 9.32
N THR A 11 5.57 2.29 9.61
CA THR A 11 6.46 2.61 10.75
C THR A 11 5.78 2.29 12.09
N GLU A 12 4.46 2.52 12.17
CA GLU A 12 3.62 2.19 13.32
C GLU A 12 2.39 1.41 12.84
N PRO A 13 2.55 0.12 12.50
CA PRO A 13 1.44 -0.66 11.95
C PRO A 13 0.43 -1.01 13.05
N PRO A 14 -0.84 -1.27 12.69
CA PRO A 14 -1.78 -1.94 13.58
C PRO A 14 -1.20 -3.24 14.14
N THR A 15 -1.70 -3.68 15.30
CA THR A 15 -1.28 -4.93 15.95
C THR A 15 -2.50 -5.67 16.51
N GLY A 16 -2.33 -6.95 16.83
CA GLY A 16 -3.37 -7.79 17.43
C GLY A 16 -3.56 -9.12 16.73
N VAL A 17 -4.48 -9.93 17.24
CA VAL A 17 -4.89 -11.21 16.64
C VAL A 17 -6.39 -11.14 16.37
N PRO A 18 -6.85 -11.42 15.15
CA PRO A 18 -8.27 -11.30 14.82
C PRO A 18 -9.05 -12.35 15.60
N THR A 19 -10.26 -11.99 15.99
CA THR A 19 -11.19 -12.92 16.63
C THR A 19 -11.96 -13.69 15.57
N ASP A 20 -12.15 -14.99 15.78
CA ASP A 20 -12.92 -15.84 14.89
C ASP A 20 -14.35 -15.33 14.71
N VAL A 21 -14.83 -15.35 13.47
CA VAL A 21 -16.20 -14.97 13.12
C VAL A 21 -16.85 -16.11 12.36
N ALA A 22 -18.02 -16.55 12.84
CA ALA A 22 -18.74 -17.65 12.22
C ALA A 22 -19.03 -17.35 10.74
N GLY A 23 -18.67 -18.28 9.86
CA GLY A 23 -18.84 -18.16 8.42
C GLY A 23 -17.70 -17.44 7.68
N LEU A 24 -16.70 -16.89 8.39
CA LEU A 24 -15.52 -16.27 7.80
C LEU A 24 -14.28 -17.13 8.01
N ASP A 25 -13.69 -17.61 6.92
CA ASP A 25 -12.42 -18.34 6.93
C ASP A 25 -11.25 -17.35 6.84
N LEU A 26 -10.69 -17.01 8.01
CA LEU A 26 -9.60 -16.02 8.14
C LEU A 26 -8.26 -16.51 7.59
N GLU A 27 -8.03 -17.83 7.57
CA GLU A 27 -6.84 -18.42 6.98
C GLU A 27 -6.91 -18.29 5.46
N ARG A 28 -8.04 -18.65 4.85
CA ARG A 28 -8.29 -18.48 3.42
C ARG A 28 -8.21 -17.01 3.01
N ALA A 29 -8.73 -16.09 3.83
CA ALA A 29 -8.62 -14.65 3.59
C ALA A 29 -7.15 -14.20 3.55
N GLY A 30 -6.33 -14.63 4.51
CA GLY A 30 -4.90 -14.33 4.54
C GLY A 30 -4.15 -14.84 3.29
N LEU A 31 -4.42 -16.08 2.88
CA LEU A 31 -3.84 -16.65 1.65
C LEU A 31 -4.23 -15.85 0.40
N ASN A 32 -5.47 -15.40 0.32
CA ASN A 32 -5.94 -14.58 -0.80
C ASN A 32 -5.26 -13.20 -0.81
N VAL A 33 -5.01 -12.60 0.37
CA VAL A 33 -4.27 -11.34 0.50
C VAL A 33 -2.85 -11.49 -0.05
N GLU A 34 -2.14 -12.57 0.31
CA GLU A 34 -0.79 -12.84 -0.22
C GLU A 34 -0.80 -13.08 -1.73
N ALA A 35 -1.75 -13.89 -2.23
CA ALA A 35 -1.90 -14.14 -3.66
C ALA A 35 -2.18 -12.84 -4.45
N ALA A 36 -2.82 -11.86 -3.82
CA ALA A 36 -3.08 -10.55 -4.41
C ALA A 36 -1.91 -9.56 -4.26
N GLY A 37 -0.83 -9.93 -3.55
CA GLY A 37 0.38 -9.13 -3.36
C GLY A 37 0.45 -8.34 -2.05
N GLY A 38 -0.50 -8.54 -1.14
CA GLY A 38 -0.46 -7.99 0.22
C GLY A 38 0.31 -8.86 1.20
N SER A 39 0.25 -8.52 2.49
CA SER A 39 0.83 -9.31 3.60
C SER A 39 -0.29 -9.87 4.48
N ALA A 40 -0.35 -11.19 4.64
CA ALA A 40 -1.31 -11.83 5.54
C ALA A 40 -1.14 -11.34 6.99
N GLU A 41 0.11 -11.20 7.46
CA GLU A 41 0.43 -10.67 8.78
C GLU A 41 -0.17 -9.27 9.01
N ARG A 42 0.10 -8.32 8.08
CA ARG A 42 -0.49 -6.98 8.18
C ARG A 42 -2.01 -7.00 8.10
N PHE A 43 -2.58 -7.88 7.28
CA PHE A 43 -4.03 -8.06 7.18
C PHE A 43 -4.63 -8.50 8.51
N TRP A 44 -4.08 -9.53 9.16
CA TRP A 44 -4.58 -10.02 10.44
C TRP A 44 -4.47 -8.95 11.53
N HIS A 45 -3.35 -8.23 11.61
CA HIS A 45 -3.17 -7.15 12.56
C HIS A 45 -4.14 -5.98 12.35
N ALA A 46 -4.34 -5.55 11.09
CA ALA A 46 -5.30 -4.50 10.76
C ALA A 46 -6.74 -4.93 11.08
N LEU A 47 -7.13 -6.15 10.71
CA LEU A 47 -8.45 -6.68 11.02
C LEU A 47 -8.68 -6.78 12.53
N ALA A 48 -7.70 -7.28 13.28
CA ALA A 48 -7.78 -7.38 14.73
C ALA A 48 -8.00 -6.02 15.40
N ALA A 49 -7.24 -5.01 14.98
CA ALA A 49 -7.35 -3.66 15.51
C ALA A 49 -8.75 -3.08 15.26
N GLY A 50 -9.29 -3.24 14.05
CA GLY A 50 -10.65 -2.81 13.74
C GLY A 50 -11.72 -3.59 14.51
N GLN A 51 -11.59 -4.93 14.62
CA GLN A 51 -12.54 -5.77 15.36
C GLN A 51 -12.61 -5.39 16.84
N ALA A 52 -11.48 -5.07 17.47
CA ALA A 52 -11.41 -4.65 18.87
C ALA A 52 -12.21 -3.35 19.13
N ALA A 53 -12.43 -2.54 18.09
CA ALA A 53 -13.20 -1.30 18.15
C ALA A 53 -14.66 -1.45 17.71
N LEU A 54 -15.08 -2.66 17.31
CA LEU A 54 -16.48 -2.94 16.97
C LEU A 54 -17.32 -3.18 18.24
N PRO A 55 -18.62 -2.86 18.21
CA PRO A 55 -19.53 -3.24 19.28
C PRO A 55 -19.64 -4.77 19.37
N ALA A 56 -19.87 -5.27 20.59
CA ALA A 56 -20.15 -6.69 20.79
C ALA A 56 -21.36 -7.13 19.96
N GLY A 57 -21.22 -8.26 19.25
CA GLY A 57 -22.27 -8.79 18.38
C GLY A 57 -22.41 -8.10 17.01
N ALA A 58 -21.37 -7.40 16.55
CA ALA A 58 -21.28 -6.93 15.17
C ALA A 58 -21.60 -8.05 14.16
N SER A 59 -22.33 -7.71 13.09
CA SER A 59 -22.70 -8.67 12.06
C SER A 59 -21.48 -9.17 11.30
N THR A 60 -21.56 -10.40 10.76
CA THR A 60 -20.51 -10.95 9.89
C THR A 60 -20.25 -10.04 8.68
N ASP A 61 -21.30 -9.47 8.08
CA ASP A 61 -21.17 -8.56 6.94
C ASP A 61 -20.32 -7.33 7.28
N LEU A 62 -20.49 -6.76 8.48
CA LEU A 62 -19.69 -5.62 8.93
C LEU A 62 -18.21 -6.01 9.08
N VAL A 63 -17.92 -7.21 9.57
CA VAL A 63 -16.55 -7.73 9.66
C VAL A 63 -15.96 -8.00 8.27
N VAL A 64 -16.76 -8.47 7.31
CA VAL A 64 -16.32 -8.65 5.92
C VAL A 64 -15.97 -7.31 5.27
N THR A 65 -16.77 -6.27 5.48
CA THR A 65 -16.46 -4.91 5.03
C THR A 65 -15.14 -4.42 5.63
N LEU A 66 -14.97 -4.62 6.95
CA LEU A 66 -13.72 -4.28 7.64
C LEU A 66 -12.51 -5.08 7.12
N ALA A 67 -12.70 -6.35 6.75
CA ALA A 67 -11.66 -7.17 6.15
C ALA A 67 -11.22 -6.63 4.77
N GLY A 68 -12.13 -6.03 3.98
CA GLY A 68 -11.78 -5.32 2.75
C GLY A 68 -10.84 -4.14 3.01
N ILE A 69 -11.15 -3.33 4.03
CA ILE A 69 -10.30 -2.19 4.47
C ILE A 69 -8.93 -2.70 4.97
N ALA A 70 -8.93 -3.75 5.81
CA ALA A 70 -7.71 -4.38 6.29
C ALA A 70 -6.86 -4.97 5.15
N GLY A 71 -7.51 -5.54 4.12
CA GLY A 71 -6.83 -6.08 2.94
C GLY A 71 -6.15 -4.99 2.12
N TRP A 72 -6.81 -3.85 1.91
CA TRP A 72 -6.16 -2.68 1.31
C TRP A 72 -4.99 -2.18 2.16
N ARG A 73 -5.19 -2.02 3.48
CA ARG A 73 -4.13 -1.63 4.43
C ARG A 73 -2.94 -2.59 4.42
N ALA A 74 -3.17 -3.87 4.14
CA ALA A 74 -2.14 -4.89 4.01
C ALA A 74 -1.36 -4.82 2.69
N GLY A 75 -1.75 -3.94 1.76
CA GLY A 75 -1.06 -3.69 0.49
C GLY A 75 -1.74 -4.28 -0.74
N VAL A 76 -2.98 -4.77 -0.63
CA VAL A 76 -3.74 -5.24 -1.80
C VAL A 76 -4.27 -4.04 -2.58
N LEU A 77 -3.49 -3.58 -3.57
CA LEU A 77 -3.78 -2.38 -4.36
C LEU A 77 -5.18 -2.39 -5.00
N GLY A 78 -5.64 -3.57 -5.43
CA GLY A 78 -6.95 -3.73 -6.07
C GLY A 78 -8.13 -3.44 -5.17
N LEU A 79 -7.97 -3.51 -3.84
CA LEU A 79 -9.04 -3.25 -2.87
C LEU A 79 -9.22 -1.76 -2.55
N ARG A 80 -8.34 -0.88 -3.05
CA ARG A 80 -8.35 0.54 -2.70
C ARG A 80 -9.70 1.22 -2.96
N GLY A 81 -10.28 1.00 -4.15
CA GLY A 81 -11.54 1.64 -4.54
C GLY A 81 -12.68 1.24 -3.61
N ASP A 82 -12.85 -0.06 -3.43
CA ASP A 82 -13.89 -0.62 -2.57
C ASP A 82 -13.67 -0.22 -1.10
N ALA A 83 -12.45 -0.31 -0.58
CA ALA A 83 -12.12 0.07 0.78
C ALA A 83 -12.48 1.55 1.06
N LEU A 84 -12.14 2.46 0.13
CA LEU A 84 -12.49 3.88 0.27
C LEU A 84 -13.99 4.13 0.20
N ALA A 85 -14.73 3.40 -0.63
CA ALA A 85 -16.19 3.50 -0.72
C ALA A 85 -16.86 3.04 0.58
N HIS A 86 -16.32 2.03 1.23
CA HIS A 86 -16.89 1.41 2.43
C HIS A 86 -16.43 2.02 3.76
N LEU A 87 -15.51 3.01 3.79
CA LEU A 87 -15.08 3.64 5.04
C LEU A 87 -16.25 4.23 5.85
N ALA A 88 -17.28 4.75 5.19
CA ALA A 88 -18.46 5.33 5.83
C ALA A 88 -19.49 4.30 6.32
N GLU A 89 -19.33 3.02 5.94
CA GLU A 89 -20.26 1.94 6.30
C GLU A 89 -19.85 1.20 7.58
N VAL A 90 -18.64 1.44 8.06
CA VAL A 90 -18.11 0.88 9.32
C VAL A 90 -18.05 1.97 10.39
N PRO A 91 -18.11 1.63 11.69
CA PRO A 91 -17.87 2.60 12.76
C PRO A 91 -16.52 3.32 12.55
N PRO A 92 -16.47 4.67 12.62
CA PRO A 92 -15.25 5.45 12.34
C PRO A 92 -14.03 4.98 13.15
N VAL A 93 -14.23 4.72 14.44
CA VAL A 93 -13.19 4.18 15.33
C VAL A 93 -12.61 2.84 14.84
N ALA A 94 -13.42 1.97 14.23
CA ALA A 94 -12.98 0.68 13.71
C ALA A 94 -12.24 0.82 12.38
N ALA A 95 -12.71 1.68 11.47
CA ALA A 95 -11.97 2.01 10.25
C ALA A 95 -10.60 2.61 10.56
N ALA A 96 -10.56 3.61 11.45
CA ALA A 96 -9.34 4.30 11.83
C ALA A 96 -8.33 3.33 12.50
N ALA A 97 -8.81 2.47 13.40
CA ALA A 97 -7.99 1.43 14.02
C ALA A 97 -7.42 0.44 13.00
N ALA A 98 -8.24 -0.01 12.04
CA ALA A 98 -7.78 -0.91 10.99
C ALA A 98 -6.75 -0.26 10.05
N LEU A 99 -6.91 1.03 9.74
CA LEU A 99 -5.94 1.78 8.93
C LEU A 99 -4.68 2.17 9.71
N GLY A 100 -4.72 2.15 11.05
CA GLY A 100 -3.63 2.58 11.91
C GLY A 100 -3.48 4.11 11.99
N ILE A 101 -4.60 4.84 11.95
CA ILE A 101 -4.63 6.31 12.09
C ILE A 101 -5.49 6.73 13.29
N PRO A 102 -5.28 7.94 13.83
CA PRO A 102 -6.23 8.55 14.74
C PRO A 102 -7.62 8.69 14.09
N GLU A 103 -8.69 8.44 14.85
CA GLU A 103 -10.07 8.62 14.36
C GLU A 103 -10.31 10.04 13.83
N THR A 104 -9.72 11.04 14.47
CA THR A 104 -9.81 12.46 14.07
C THR A 104 -9.19 12.76 12.71
N GLU A 105 -8.37 11.86 12.16
CA GLU A 105 -7.75 12.00 10.84
C GLU A 105 -8.48 11.22 9.74
N LEU A 106 -9.48 10.39 10.09
CA LEU A 106 -10.14 9.50 9.13
C LEU A 106 -10.81 10.24 7.98
N ASP A 107 -11.56 11.30 8.26
CA ASP A 107 -12.26 12.08 7.23
C ASP A 107 -11.27 12.77 6.30
N ALA A 108 -10.24 13.41 6.86
CA ALA A 108 -9.19 14.07 6.10
C ALA A 108 -8.42 13.05 5.24
N PHE A 109 -8.14 11.86 5.78
CA PHE A 109 -7.53 10.75 5.03
C PHE A 109 -8.40 10.33 3.86
N ALA A 110 -9.69 10.06 4.09
CA ALA A 110 -10.62 9.65 3.06
C ALA A 110 -10.76 10.70 1.94
N GLU A 111 -10.83 11.98 2.30
CA GLU A 111 -10.88 13.09 1.34
C GLU A 111 -9.61 13.21 0.51
N ARG A 112 -8.45 13.24 1.16
CA ARG A 112 -7.16 13.38 0.48
C ARG A 112 -6.86 12.19 -0.42
N GLN A 113 -7.23 10.99 0.00
CA GLN A 113 -7.10 9.79 -0.82
C GLN A 113 -7.86 9.90 -2.15
N ARG A 114 -8.93 10.70 -2.27
CA ARG A 114 -9.63 10.85 -3.57
C ARG A 114 -8.75 11.48 -4.67
N VAL A 115 -7.76 12.29 -4.29
CA VAL A 115 -6.92 13.04 -5.23
C VAL A 115 -5.43 12.71 -5.12
N ASP A 116 -5.03 12.02 -4.06
CA ASP A 116 -3.65 11.66 -3.77
C ASP A 116 -3.59 10.26 -3.15
N ARG A 117 -3.31 9.25 -3.98
CA ARG A 117 -3.27 7.85 -3.55
C ARG A 117 -2.14 7.53 -2.56
N PHE A 118 -1.15 8.41 -2.49
CA PHE A 118 0.02 8.28 -1.64
C PHE A 118 -0.13 9.09 -0.35
N TRP A 119 -1.29 9.70 -0.12
CA TRP A 119 -1.50 10.55 1.04
C TRP A 119 -1.47 9.75 2.33
N TRP A 120 -0.67 10.26 3.27
CA TRP A 120 -0.50 9.74 4.62
C TRP A 120 -0.24 10.92 5.56
N PRO A 121 -0.87 10.99 6.76
CA PRO A 121 -0.65 12.09 7.70
C PRO A 121 0.84 12.33 8.01
N GLY A 122 1.63 11.26 8.14
CA GLY A 122 3.07 11.35 8.41
C GLY A 122 3.96 11.69 7.20
N ARG A 123 3.42 11.81 5.98
CA ARG A 123 4.24 11.97 4.76
C ARG A 123 5.02 13.29 4.74
N ALA A 124 4.41 14.39 5.20
CA ALA A 124 5.05 15.70 5.21
C ALA A 124 6.32 15.70 6.08
N ALA A 125 6.29 15.02 7.22
CA ALA A 125 7.46 14.85 8.09
C ALA A 125 8.59 14.04 7.42
N ALA A 126 8.24 13.14 6.49
CA ALA A 126 9.17 12.39 5.66
C ALA A 126 9.55 13.10 4.34
N ARG A 127 9.22 14.39 4.22
CA ARG A 127 9.56 15.26 3.08
C ARG A 127 9.08 14.72 1.72
N GLY A 128 7.93 14.04 1.69
CA GLY A 128 7.37 13.47 0.46
C GLY A 128 7.77 12.01 0.17
N TYR A 129 8.65 11.40 0.97
CA TYR A 129 8.95 9.97 0.84
C TYR A 129 7.72 9.12 1.18
N VAL A 130 7.41 8.14 0.33
CA VAL A 130 6.27 7.22 0.54
C VAL A 130 6.77 5.81 0.84
N CYS A 131 7.52 5.22 -0.08
CA CYS A 131 8.03 3.86 0.07
C CYS A 131 9.31 3.66 -0.72
N ALA A 132 10.02 2.58 -0.38
CA ALA A 132 11.11 2.05 -1.16
C ALA A 132 10.72 0.65 -1.66
N VAL A 133 10.91 0.40 -2.95
CA VAL A 133 10.56 -0.86 -3.61
C VAL A 133 11.79 -1.51 -4.24
N GLY A 134 11.68 -2.79 -4.58
CA GLY A 134 12.74 -3.55 -5.24
C GLY A 134 13.56 -4.38 -4.26
N GLY A 135 14.88 -4.19 -4.30
CA GLY A 135 15.85 -4.97 -3.54
C GLY A 135 16.70 -5.85 -4.46
N PHE A 136 17.88 -6.21 -3.97
CA PHE A 136 18.80 -7.10 -4.69
C PHE A 136 18.27 -8.54 -4.68
N ALA A 137 18.23 -9.17 -5.85
CA ALA A 137 17.73 -10.53 -6.04
C ALA A 137 18.49 -11.57 -5.20
N GLY A 138 19.80 -11.39 -5.00
CA GLY A 138 20.58 -12.25 -4.11
C GLY A 138 20.18 -12.20 -2.63
N LEU A 139 19.33 -11.23 -2.25
CA LEU A 139 18.75 -11.09 -0.90
C LEU A 139 17.22 -11.21 -0.91
N GLY A 140 16.65 -11.80 -1.96
CA GLY A 140 15.19 -11.99 -2.10
C GLY A 140 14.44 -10.80 -2.68
N GLY A 141 15.13 -9.78 -3.19
CA GLY A 141 14.52 -8.68 -3.93
C GLY A 141 14.25 -9.00 -5.41
N ALA A 142 13.80 -8.00 -6.17
CA ALA A 142 13.43 -8.18 -7.57
C ALA A 142 14.58 -8.03 -8.58
N TRP A 143 15.66 -7.35 -8.20
CA TRP A 143 16.60 -6.77 -9.19
C TRP A 143 17.97 -7.42 -9.17
N THR A 144 18.49 -7.69 -10.37
CA THR A 144 19.86 -8.19 -10.57
C THR A 144 20.88 -7.08 -10.81
N ALA A 145 20.42 -5.84 -11.02
CA ALA A 145 21.23 -4.63 -11.17
C ALA A 145 20.49 -3.44 -10.52
N PRO A 146 21.19 -2.35 -10.15
CA PRO A 146 20.55 -1.12 -9.71
C PRO A 146 19.49 -0.62 -10.72
N PRO A 147 18.37 -0.07 -10.24
CA PRO A 147 17.32 0.46 -11.11
C PRO A 147 17.79 1.78 -11.77
N GLY A 148 17.34 2.00 -12.99
CA GLY A 148 17.53 3.24 -13.72
C GLY A 148 16.38 3.51 -14.68
N ASP A 149 16.45 4.62 -15.40
CA ASP A 149 15.47 5.01 -16.44
C ASP A 149 14.02 5.00 -15.93
N ALA A 150 13.83 5.41 -14.68
CA ALA A 150 12.51 5.46 -14.07
C ALA A 150 11.65 6.58 -14.66
N ARG A 151 10.41 6.25 -15.03
CA ARG A 151 9.43 7.22 -15.56
C ARG A 151 8.00 6.85 -15.17
N PRO A 152 7.08 7.83 -15.05
CA PRO A 152 5.67 7.54 -14.84
C PRO A 152 5.05 6.82 -16.05
N LEU A 153 4.00 6.05 -15.78
CA LEU A 153 3.08 5.50 -16.78
C LEU A 153 1.76 6.30 -16.75
N ASP A 154 0.83 5.99 -17.66
CA ASP A 154 -0.46 6.69 -17.75
C ASP A 154 -1.41 6.38 -16.59
N ASP A 155 -1.28 5.19 -15.98
CA ASP A 155 -2.09 4.81 -14.82
C ASP A 155 -1.56 5.47 -13.54
N ASP A 156 -2.43 6.08 -12.75
CA ASP A 156 -2.07 6.74 -11.49
C ASP A 156 -1.27 5.80 -10.57
N GLY A 157 -0.16 6.33 -10.04
CA GLY A 157 0.78 5.61 -9.19
C GLY A 157 1.45 4.40 -9.83
N SER A 158 1.50 4.38 -11.16
CA SER A 158 2.20 3.37 -11.92
C SER A 158 3.45 3.97 -12.56
N PHE A 159 4.54 3.25 -12.50
CA PHE A 159 5.83 3.65 -13.02
C PHE A 159 6.45 2.51 -13.79
N THR A 160 7.45 2.83 -14.61
CA THR A 160 8.35 1.83 -15.18
C THR A 160 9.77 2.13 -14.77
N VAL A 161 10.57 1.07 -14.66
CA VAL A 161 11.98 1.14 -14.31
C VAL A 161 12.75 0.05 -15.04
N ARG A 162 14.00 0.33 -15.41
CA ARG A 162 14.89 -0.64 -16.05
C ARG A 162 15.92 -1.14 -15.05
N THR A 163 16.20 -2.45 -15.07
CA THR A 163 17.28 -3.08 -14.29
C THR A 163 18.06 -4.00 -15.23
N GLY A 164 19.30 -3.64 -15.55
CA GLY A 164 20.04 -4.30 -16.62
C GLY A 164 19.28 -4.21 -17.95
N GLU A 165 18.94 -5.36 -18.53
CA GLU A 165 18.18 -5.44 -19.80
C GLU A 165 16.66 -5.55 -19.60
N ARG A 166 16.18 -5.68 -18.37
CA ARG A 166 14.76 -5.96 -18.08
C ARG A 166 14.02 -4.70 -17.65
N TRP A 167 12.84 -4.52 -18.22
CA TRP A 167 11.87 -3.51 -17.80
C TRP A 167 10.91 -4.08 -16.76
N TRP A 168 10.46 -3.22 -15.84
CA TRP A 168 9.52 -3.57 -14.79
C TRP A 168 8.46 -2.48 -14.67
N ARG A 169 7.20 -2.88 -14.51
CA ARG A 169 6.13 -2.03 -14.03
C ARG A 169 6.14 -2.05 -12.50
N VAL A 170 6.00 -0.87 -11.92
CA VAL A 170 5.84 -0.64 -10.48
C VAL A 170 4.48 -0.01 -10.28
N ASP A 171 3.57 -0.71 -9.59
CA ASP A 171 2.31 -0.14 -9.12
C ASP A 171 2.44 0.09 -7.63
N ALA A 172 2.04 1.25 -7.12
CA ALA A 172 2.10 1.55 -5.69
C ALA A 172 1.00 2.50 -5.23
N ASP A 173 0.68 2.41 -3.94
CA ASP A 173 -0.06 3.42 -3.18
C ASP A 173 0.57 3.63 -1.80
N VAL A 174 -0.15 4.26 -0.88
CA VAL A 174 0.31 4.48 0.50
C VAL A 174 0.66 3.18 1.25
N TRP A 175 0.01 2.04 0.94
CA TRP A 175 0.09 0.78 1.71
C TRP A 175 0.85 -0.34 1.02
N GLY A 176 0.78 -0.38 -0.30
CA GLY A 176 1.27 -1.51 -1.07
C GLY A 176 2.12 -1.11 -2.26
N SER A 177 2.92 -2.05 -2.71
CA SER A 177 3.62 -1.96 -3.99
C SER A 177 3.69 -3.32 -4.66
N ARG A 178 3.66 -3.32 -5.99
CA ARG A 178 3.74 -4.51 -6.83
C ARG A 178 4.75 -4.28 -7.95
N LEU A 179 5.58 -5.29 -8.19
CA LEU A 179 6.55 -5.31 -9.28
C LEU A 179 6.15 -6.38 -10.30
N VAL A 180 6.06 -5.99 -11.56
CA VAL A 180 5.73 -6.91 -12.66
C VAL A 180 6.81 -6.77 -13.73
N ALA A 181 7.46 -7.87 -14.08
CA ALA A 181 8.42 -7.88 -15.18
C ALA A 181 7.68 -7.64 -16.50
N LEU A 182 8.28 -6.82 -17.37
CA LEU A 182 7.76 -6.51 -18.69
C LEU A 182 8.66 -7.14 -19.76
N ASP A 183 8.04 -7.72 -20.79
CA ASP A 183 8.76 -8.35 -21.90
C ASP A 183 9.46 -7.34 -22.82
N ARG A 184 9.01 -6.09 -22.80
CA ARG A 184 9.54 -5.00 -23.63
C ARG A 184 9.43 -3.67 -22.91
N GLU A 185 10.12 -2.68 -23.45
CA GLU A 185 9.96 -1.30 -23.01
C GLU A 185 8.49 -0.86 -23.16
N PRO A 186 7.85 -0.37 -22.08
CA PRO A 186 6.51 0.19 -22.20
C PRO A 186 6.56 1.54 -22.93
N PRO A 187 5.51 1.94 -23.66
CA PRO A 187 5.47 3.28 -24.23
C PRO A 187 5.64 4.35 -23.14
N PRO A 188 6.24 5.50 -23.45
CA PRO A 188 6.32 6.60 -22.50
C PRO A 188 4.89 7.04 -22.13
N GLY A 189 4.63 7.15 -20.83
CA GLY A 189 3.40 7.78 -20.35
C GLY A 189 3.40 9.27 -20.70
N HIS A 190 2.21 9.84 -20.84
CA HIS A 190 2.06 11.25 -21.22
C HIS A 190 2.52 12.21 -20.11
N GLY A 191 2.75 11.70 -18.89
CA GLY A 191 3.36 12.42 -17.76
C GLY A 191 2.57 13.63 -17.25
N ALA A 192 1.51 14.03 -17.95
CA ALA A 192 0.66 15.15 -17.61
C ALA A 192 -0.15 14.81 -16.36
N GLY A 193 0.23 15.41 -15.23
CA GLY A 193 -0.50 15.27 -13.96
C GLY A 193 0.06 14.22 -13.00
N ALA A 194 1.23 13.63 -13.26
CA ALA A 194 1.85 12.72 -12.31
C ALA A 194 2.17 13.45 -10.98
N THR A 195 1.44 13.11 -9.92
CA THR A 195 1.62 13.69 -8.58
C THR A 195 2.77 13.05 -7.81
N ALA A 196 3.39 12.00 -8.36
CA ALA A 196 4.49 11.27 -7.75
C ALA A 196 5.55 10.89 -8.79
N SER A 197 6.76 10.65 -8.30
CA SER A 197 7.94 10.23 -9.06
C SER A 197 8.56 8.98 -8.46
N LEU A 198 9.15 8.14 -9.32
CA LEU A 198 9.99 7.02 -8.89
C LEU A 198 11.47 7.43 -9.00
N LEU A 199 12.13 7.62 -7.86
CA LEU A 199 13.53 8.03 -7.78
C LEU A 199 14.45 6.82 -7.71
N THR A 200 15.51 6.82 -8.51
CA THR A 200 16.53 5.75 -8.55
C THR A 200 17.91 6.29 -8.23
N PHE A 201 18.76 5.47 -7.63
CA PHE A 201 20.12 5.86 -7.26
C PHE A 201 21.11 4.81 -7.77
N ALA A 202 22.19 5.24 -8.42
CA ALA A 202 23.12 4.35 -9.13
C ALA A 202 23.73 3.24 -8.27
N GLU A 203 23.92 3.47 -6.98
CA GLU A 203 24.53 2.52 -6.03
C GLU A 203 23.50 1.82 -5.13
N SER A 204 22.21 1.97 -5.42
CA SER A 204 21.12 1.42 -4.63
C SER A 204 20.37 0.35 -5.39
N TYR A 205 19.98 -0.73 -4.70
CA TYR A 205 18.97 -1.66 -5.21
C TYR A 205 17.56 -1.30 -4.73
N LEU A 206 17.31 -0.02 -4.44
CA LEU A 206 15.97 0.50 -4.13
C LEU A 206 15.60 1.64 -5.07
N ALA A 207 14.31 1.73 -5.37
CA ALA A 207 13.67 2.85 -6.05
C ALA A 207 12.61 3.40 -5.12
N TRP A 208 12.56 4.71 -4.98
CA TRP A 208 11.73 5.37 -3.99
C TRP A 208 10.55 6.04 -4.67
N VAL A 209 9.35 5.79 -4.16
CA VAL A 209 8.18 6.59 -4.52
C VAL A 209 8.24 7.87 -3.70
N TYR A 210 8.18 9.00 -4.42
CA TYR A 210 8.32 10.34 -3.89
C TYR A 210 7.19 11.23 -4.40
N VAL A 211 6.53 11.94 -3.49
CA VAL A 211 5.51 12.95 -3.81
C VAL A 211 6.10 14.31 -3.44
N PRO A 212 6.32 15.24 -4.39
CA PRO A 212 6.74 16.59 -4.04
C PRO A 212 5.66 17.27 -3.19
N GLU A 213 6.08 17.89 -2.09
CA GLU A 213 5.18 18.75 -1.32
C GLU A 213 4.81 19.95 -2.19
N THR A 214 3.52 20.20 -2.38
CA THR A 214 3.05 21.45 -2.99
C THR A 214 3.34 22.59 -2.02
N ALA A 215 4.16 23.55 -2.47
CA ALA A 215 4.50 24.77 -1.73
C ALA A 215 3.28 25.63 -1.37
#